data_AF-A0A925MPQ8-F1
#
_entry.id   AF-A0A925MPQ8-F1
#
_cell.length_a   1.000
_cell.length_b   1.000
_cell.length_c   1.000
_cell.angle_alpha   90.00
_cell.angle_beta   90.00
_cell.angle_gamma   90.00
#
_symmetry.space_group_name_H-M   'P 1'
#
loop_
_entity.id
_entity.type
_entity.pdbx_description
1 polymer ?
#
loop_
_entity_poly.entity_id
_entity_poly.type
_entity_poly.pdbx_seq_one_letter_code
_entity_poly.pdbx_strand_id
1 'polypeptide(L)'
;MAGAFYSVRPFSLHIIFVETMFKKNKRILWLLNHRTLMPYEASLIQRLGFEIYVPKIIPKTDFRSGAIDFSYDSSLSLPDWALRELNRFNFYENAWTSKIVTIVNRYFGSAFIMPYARQASEAVENFEGQLVLRAFGLPNDQSYKRALDFLYGTLMLRKIKGIKHRFWFGEGYDNVHECDDRLFEERALLLPIGVPDVFFATAGQWTGSEKKILLVCPNILSAPYYADIYQRFKRDFGRFPHVIVGYQEVPVSDPHVLGFVSDDQLERLYLNCAVLYYPSTELRHVHYSPIEAAINGMPVIFFENSLLARLGGSAQKGRVSSVSEAQQLVERILANDIELIAEIKADQREIAFHFSDEYCRKVWKAQMEERGFMQTLKENSRLSTLIIEAKRTLLTPFAHGRTKINPHKLAIEPSRTSLTAQQAIEIFGRSLYEGITFRDPEFSEMVDYIDGLSSAEDWGRWSISEKVVIVLKHTLIGEFRLFIRGVAFGKNASTNVPIRIGDQIQNVRLPAGLDQATGAWLRFNLKRSSNVIEITVPHPTRPEVDARTIGVGLIELRAAPPVTLSATEARNALGS
;
A
#
# COMPACT_ATOMS: atom_id res chain seq x y z
N MET A 1 -54.42 -37.58 7.95
CA MET A 1 -53.82 -38.74 7.24
C MET A 1 -53.22 -38.23 5.94
N ALA A 2 -52.11 -38.86 5.50
CA ALA A 2 -51.23 -38.54 4.37
C ALA A 2 -50.10 -37.55 4.70
N GLY A 3 -48.92 -38.13 4.99
CA GLY A 3 -47.65 -37.43 5.15
C GLY A 3 -46.95 -37.18 3.81
N ALA A 4 -46.17 -36.10 3.76
CA ALA A 4 -45.25 -35.81 2.66
C ALA A 4 -43.84 -36.20 3.08
N PHE A 5 -43.29 -37.17 2.35
CA PHE A 5 -41.93 -37.66 2.45
C PHE A 5 -40.91 -36.54 2.22
N TYR A 6 -39.96 -36.39 3.15
CA TYR A 6 -38.70 -35.70 2.89
C TYR A 6 -37.92 -36.49 1.83
N SER A 7 -37.85 -35.93 0.62
CA SER A 7 -36.92 -36.38 -0.43
C SER A 7 -35.50 -36.13 0.04
N VAL A 8 -34.78 -37.22 0.32
CA VAL A 8 -33.33 -37.24 0.51
C VAL A 8 -32.69 -36.80 -0.81
N ARG A 9 -32.08 -35.61 -0.84
CA ARG A 9 -31.24 -35.17 -1.96
C ARG A 9 -30.06 -36.15 -2.10
N PRO A 10 -29.69 -36.56 -3.33
CA PRO A 10 -28.75 -37.66 -3.53
C PRO A 10 -27.34 -37.25 -3.09
N PHE A 11 -26.60 -38.25 -2.59
CA PHE A 11 -25.21 -38.21 -2.12
C PHE A 11 -24.20 -37.51 -3.06
N SER A 12 -24.54 -37.29 -4.33
CA SER A 12 -23.65 -36.69 -5.34
C SER A 12 -23.32 -35.21 -5.09
N LEU A 13 -24.26 -34.42 -4.56
CA LEU A 13 -24.02 -33.00 -4.25
C LEU A 13 -23.01 -32.84 -3.10
N HIS A 14 -23.05 -33.72 -2.09
CA HIS A 14 -22.12 -33.66 -0.97
C HIS A 14 -20.69 -34.03 -1.39
N ILE A 15 -20.53 -34.99 -2.30
CA ILE A 15 -19.23 -35.42 -2.82
C ILE A 15 -18.58 -34.33 -3.70
N ILE A 16 -19.34 -33.67 -4.57
CA ILE A 16 -18.84 -32.56 -5.41
C ILE A 16 -18.42 -31.35 -4.57
N PHE A 17 -19.17 -31.02 -3.52
CA PHE A 17 -18.80 -29.97 -2.56
C PHE A 17 -17.48 -30.29 -1.86
N VAL A 18 -17.23 -31.57 -1.58
CA VAL A 18 -16.01 -32.03 -0.89
C VAL A 18 -14.81 -32.03 -1.85
N GLU A 19 -14.97 -32.42 -3.11
CA GLU A 19 -13.87 -32.40 -4.10
C GLU A 19 -13.37 -30.99 -4.45
N THR A 20 -14.28 -30.03 -4.61
CA THR A 20 -13.91 -28.63 -4.90
C THR A 20 -13.18 -27.96 -3.72
N MET A 21 -13.38 -28.42 -2.48
CA MET A 21 -12.60 -27.91 -1.34
C MET A 21 -11.13 -28.35 -1.39
N PHE A 22 -10.82 -29.51 -1.98
CA PHE A 22 -9.46 -30.06 -1.95
C PHE A 22 -8.47 -29.33 -2.86
N LYS A 23 -8.95 -28.57 -3.86
CA LYS A 23 -8.08 -27.75 -4.73
C LYS A 23 -7.79 -26.36 -4.17
N LYS A 24 -8.08 -26.08 -2.89
CA LYS A 24 -7.85 -24.77 -2.25
C LYS A 24 -6.45 -24.22 -2.54
N ASN A 25 -5.43 -25.07 -2.41
CA ASN A 25 -4.03 -24.72 -2.62
C ASN A 25 -3.65 -24.36 -4.07
N LYS A 26 -4.53 -24.62 -5.04
CA LYS A 26 -4.37 -24.27 -6.45
C LYS A 26 -5.19 -23.04 -6.86
N ARG A 27 -5.88 -22.39 -5.92
CA ARG A 27 -6.70 -21.18 -6.21
C ARG A 27 -6.10 -19.93 -5.59
N ILE A 28 -5.97 -18.90 -6.42
CA ILE A 28 -5.51 -17.58 -6.04
C ILE A 28 -6.69 -16.60 -6.06
N LEU A 29 -6.89 -15.91 -4.92
CA LEU A 29 -7.78 -14.76 -4.83
C LEU A 29 -6.99 -13.51 -5.25
N TRP A 30 -7.14 -13.07 -6.49
CA TRP A 30 -6.40 -11.95 -7.07
C TRP A 30 -7.19 -10.66 -6.93
N LEU A 31 -6.84 -9.80 -5.99
CA LEU A 31 -7.56 -8.56 -5.69
C LEU A 31 -6.89 -7.32 -6.31
N LEU A 32 -6.35 -7.43 -7.53
CA LEU A 32 -5.66 -6.33 -8.22
C LEU A 32 -6.15 -6.14 -9.67
N ASN A 33 -7.27 -5.46 -9.85
CA ASN A 33 -7.89 -5.20 -11.15
C ASN A 33 -7.24 -4.02 -11.87
N HIS A 34 -5.96 -4.10 -12.23
CA HIS A 34 -5.29 -3.05 -13.00
C HIS A 34 -5.24 -3.40 -14.50
N ARG A 35 -5.63 -2.46 -15.38
CA ARG A 35 -5.81 -2.66 -16.84
C ARG A 35 -4.59 -3.21 -17.57
N THR A 36 -3.38 -2.91 -17.10
CA THR A 36 -2.13 -3.37 -17.72
C THR A 36 -1.54 -4.60 -17.03
N LEU A 37 -1.64 -4.66 -15.71
CA LEU A 37 -0.97 -5.70 -14.91
C LEU A 37 -1.76 -7.01 -14.91
N MET A 38 -3.07 -6.91 -14.70
CA MET A 38 -3.93 -8.07 -14.56
C MET A 38 -3.92 -8.95 -15.82
N PRO A 39 -4.07 -8.45 -17.06
CA PRO A 39 -4.10 -9.32 -18.23
C PRO A 39 -2.84 -10.18 -18.37
N TYR A 40 -1.66 -9.62 -18.05
CA TYR A 40 -0.43 -10.38 -18.05
C TYR A 40 -0.35 -11.34 -16.86
N GLU A 41 -0.39 -10.83 -15.62
CA GLU A 41 -0.11 -11.64 -14.43
C GLU A 41 -1.17 -12.72 -14.18
N ALA A 42 -2.45 -12.44 -14.44
CA ALA A 42 -3.51 -13.43 -14.30
C ALA A 42 -3.33 -14.60 -15.29
N SER A 43 -2.94 -14.29 -16.54
CA SER A 43 -2.65 -15.33 -17.53
C SER A 43 -1.38 -16.13 -17.18
N LEU A 44 -0.35 -15.46 -16.64
CA LEU A 44 0.87 -16.12 -16.17
C LEU A 44 0.55 -17.09 -15.02
N ILE A 45 -0.24 -16.66 -14.04
CA ILE A 45 -0.69 -17.49 -12.91
C ILE A 45 -1.40 -18.76 -13.41
N GLN A 46 -2.26 -18.65 -14.42
CA GLN A 46 -2.90 -19.83 -15.04
C GLN A 46 -1.88 -20.76 -15.70
N ARG A 47 -0.89 -20.21 -16.42
CA ARG A 47 0.21 -21.01 -17.01
C ARG A 47 1.09 -21.69 -15.97
N LEU A 48 1.18 -21.14 -14.76
CA LEU A 48 1.83 -21.76 -13.60
C LEU A 48 0.96 -22.84 -12.92
N GLY A 49 -0.23 -23.12 -13.46
CA GLY A 49 -1.10 -24.21 -13.02
C GLY A 49 -2.04 -23.85 -11.87
N PHE A 50 -2.33 -22.55 -11.69
CA PHE A 50 -3.29 -22.07 -10.72
C PHE A 50 -4.61 -21.69 -11.39
N GLU A 51 -5.70 -21.85 -10.65
CA GLU A 51 -6.97 -21.19 -10.93
C GLU A 51 -6.95 -19.80 -10.29
N ILE A 52 -7.55 -18.80 -10.94
CA ILE A 52 -7.53 -17.41 -10.48
C ILE A 52 -8.91 -16.79 -10.46
N TYR A 53 -9.25 -16.16 -9.35
CA TYR A 53 -10.43 -15.32 -9.24
C TYR A 53 -10.03 -13.85 -9.30
N VAL A 54 -10.70 -13.08 -10.15
CA VAL A 54 -10.58 -11.61 -10.19
C VAL A 54 -11.93 -10.94 -9.85
N PRO A 55 -11.98 -9.92 -8.97
CA PRO A 55 -13.20 -9.18 -8.64
C PRO A 55 -13.94 -8.60 -9.85
N LYS A 56 -15.26 -8.51 -9.75
CA LYS A 56 -16.14 -7.88 -10.77
C LYS A 56 -16.67 -6.51 -10.36
N ILE A 57 -16.28 -6.05 -9.17
CA ILE A 57 -16.59 -4.73 -8.67
C ILE A 57 -15.26 -4.05 -8.35
N ILE A 58 -15.01 -2.94 -9.03
CA ILE A 58 -13.87 -2.05 -8.80
C ILE A 58 -14.39 -0.74 -8.20
N PRO A 59 -13.55 0.03 -7.49
CA PRO A 59 -13.91 1.34 -6.96
C PRO A 59 -14.40 2.29 -8.05
N LYS A 60 -15.32 3.19 -7.69
CA LYS A 60 -15.89 4.18 -8.63
C LYS A 60 -15.04 5.44 -8.78
N THR A 61 -14.28 5.79 -7.74
CA THR A 61 -13.45 6.98 -7.65
C THR A 61 -11.98 6.60 -7.50
N ASP A 62 -11.08 7.41 -8.05
CA ASP A 62 -9.61 7.25 -7.88
C ASP A 62 -9.04 5.88 -8.26
N PHE A 63 -9.73 5.16 -9.16
CA PHE A 63 -9.31 3.87 -9.69
C PHE A 63 -9.35 3.84 -11.23
N ARG A 64 -8.77 4.89 -11.83
CA ARG A 64 -8.85 5.18 -13.28
C ARG A 64 -8.27 4.07 -14.17
N SER A 65 -7.32 3.29 -13.64
CA SER A 65 -6.69 2.16 -14.34
C SER A 65 -7.38 0.82 -14.06
N GLY A 66 -8.62 0.84 -13.56
CA GLY A 66 -9.37 -0.38 -13.25
C GLY A 66 -9.88 -1.12 -14.49
N ALA A 67 -9.83 -2.45 -14.49
CA ALA A 67 -10.47 -3.27 -15.54
C ALA A 67 -11.20 -4.48 -14.95
N ILE A 68 -12.32 -4.87 -15.55
CA ILE A 68 -13.08 -6.07 -15.17
C ILE A 68 -12.96 -7.10 -16.28
N ASP A 69 -12.65 -8.34 -15.91
CA ASP A 69 -12.63 -9.47 -16.83
C ASP A 69 -13.39 -10.66 -16.24
N PHE A 70 -14.38 -11.16 -16.97
CA PHE A 70 -15.18 -12.34 -16.61
C PHE A 70 -14.60 -13.65 -17.16
N SER A 71 -13.63 -13.59 -18.10
CA SER A 71 -13.09 -14.77 -18.78
C SER A 71 -12.47 -15.78 -17.81
N TYR A 72 -11.84 -15.28 -16.73
CA TYR A 72 -11.20 -16.10 -15.70
C TYR A 72 -12.19 -16.94 -14.87
N ASP A 73 -13.46 -16.55 -14.80
CA ASP A 73 -14.46 -17.29 -14.02
C ASP A 73 -14.69 -18.69 -14.57
N SER A 74 -14.57 -18.86 -15.89
CA SER A 74 -14.72 -20.17 -16.55
C SER A 74 -13.63 -21.17 -16.16
N SER A 75 -12.48 -20.67 -15.67
CA SER A 75 -11.37 -21.50 -15.21
C SER A 75 -11.52 -21.97 -13.76
N LEU A 76 -12.47 -21.43 -13.00
CA LEU A 76 -12.62 -21.71 -11.58
C LEU A 76 -13.44 -22.98 -11.34
N SER A 77 -12.88 -23.92 -10.57
CA SER A 77 -13.62 -25.08 -10.06
C SER A 77 -14.40 -24.77 -8.77
N LEU A 78 -14.91 -23.55 -8.65
CA LEU A 78 -15.73 -23.11 -7.51
C LEU A 78 -17.19 -23.55 -7.70
N PRO A 79 -17.93 -23.84 -6.61
CA PRO A 79 -19.37 -23.96 -6.70
C PRO A 79 -20.01 -22.65 -7.19
N ASP A 80 -20.98 -22.72 -8.11
CA ASP A 80 -21.59 -21.53 -8.73
C ASP A 80 -22.15 -20.53 -7.72
N TRP A 81 -22.73 -21.02 -6.62
CA TRP A 81 -23.25 -20.15 -5.58
C TRP A 81 -22.14 -19.33 -4.92
N ALA A 82 -20.96 -19.91 -4.71
CA ALA A 82 -19.82 -19.22 -4.11
C ALA A 82 -19.28 -18.16 -5.07
N LEU A 83 -19.12 -18.53 -6.35
CA LEU A 83 -18.68 -17.62 -7.40
C LEU A 83 -19.64 -16.42 -7.55
N ARG A 84 -20.96 -16.66 -7.55
CA ARG A 84 -21.97 -15.59 -7.60
C ARG A 84 -21.88 -14.62 -6.42
N GLU A 85 -21.59 -15.13 -5.22
CA GLU A 85 -21.43 -14.27 -4.04
C GLU A 85 -20.17 -13.42 -4.12
N LEU A 86 -19.04 -14.01 -4.56
CA LEU A 86 -17.79 -13.28 -4.77
C LEU A 86 -17.97 -12.19 -5.84
N ASN A 87 -18.59 -12.50 -6.97
CA ASN A 87 -18.82 -11.56 -8.07
C ASN A 87 -19.73 -10.38 -7.70
N ARG A 88 -20.56 -10.52 -6.67
CA ARG A 88 -21.44 -9.45 -6.16
C ARG A 88 -20.81 -8.65 -5.01
N PHE A 89 -19.61 -9.03 -4.55
CA PHE A 89 -18.97 -8.42 -3.41
C PHE A 89 -17.88 -7.42 -3.84
N ASN A 90 -17.90 -6.24 -3.24
CA ASN A 90 -16.88 -5.22 -3.43
C ASN A 90 -15.71 -5.46 -2.47
N PHE A 91 -14.68 -6.15 -2.95
CA PHE A 91 -13.48 -6.45 -2.16
C PHE A 91 -12.60 -5.23 -1.83
N TYR A 92 -12.80 -4.10 -2.51
CA TYR A 92 -11.98 -2.90 -2.32
C TYR A 92 -12.48 -2.05 -1.15
N GLU A 93 -13.79 -1.82 -1.09
CA GLU A 93 -14.38 -0.80 -0.23
C GLU A 93 -15.24 -1.37 0.91
N ASN A 94 -15.74 -2.60 0.79
CA ASN A 94 -16.63 -3.17 1.81
C ASN A 94 -15.86 -3.98 2.85
N ALA A 95 -16.35 -3.94 4.11
CA ALA A 95 -15.95 -4.89 5.14
C ALA A 95 -16.32 -6.32 4.72
N TRP A 96 -15.41 -7.28 4.91
CA TRP A 96 -15.68 -8.66 4.52
C TRP A 96 -16.71 -9.27 5.48
N THR A 97 -17.86 -9.69 4.96
CA THR A 97 -18.91 -10.33 5.77
C THR A 97 -18.50 -11.75 6.19
N SER A 98 -19.10 -12.32 7.23
CA SER A 98 -18.74 -13.67 7.70
C SER A 98 -18.91 -14.73 6.61
N LYS A 99 -19.88 -14.51 5.71
CA LYS A 99 -20.12 -15.34 4.52
C LYS A 99 -18.96 -15.25 3.54
N ILE A 100 -18.51 -14.04 3.19
CA ILE A 100 -17.36 -13.83 2.30
C ILE A 100 -16.09 -14.41 2.93
N VAL A 101 -15.83 -14.12 4.22
CA VAL A 101 -14.69 -14.67 4.97
C VAL A 101 -14.69 -16.20 4.95
N THR A 102 -15.87 -16.82 5.11
CA THR A 102 -16.02 -18.28 5.01
C THR A 102 -15.68 -18.80 3.61
N ILE A 103 -16.21 -18.17 2.56
CA ILE A 103 -15.95 -18.57 1.16
C ILE A 103 -14.47 -18.46 0.84
N VAL A 104 -13.84 -17.31 1.11
CA VAL A 104 -12.44 -17.08 0.74
C VAL A 104 -11.51 -18.05 1.48
N ASN A 105 -11.73 -18.27 2.79
CA ASN A 105 -10.90 -19.18 3.59
C ASN A 105 -11.18 -20.66 3.32
N ARG A 106 -12.33 -21.00 2.74
CA ARG A 106 -12.65 -22.37 2.34
C ARG A 106 -12.01 -22.73 1.01
N TYR A 107 -12.03 -21.82 0.03
CA TYR A 107 -11.72 -22.17 -1.34
C TYR A 107 -10.39 -21.65 -1.89
N PHE A 108 -9.73 -20.67 -1.25
CA PHE A 108 -8.49 -20.06 -1.74
C PHE A 108 -7.30 -20.29 -0.81
N GLY A 109 -6.19 -20.76 -1.37
CA GLY A 109 -4.95 -21.04 -0.66
C GLY A 109 -4.08 -19.79 -0.49
N SER A 110 -4.15 -18.89 -1.46
CA SER A 110 -3.44 -17.61 -1.45
C SER A 110 -4.34 -16.46 -1.88
N ALA A 111 -3.98 -15.27 -1.44
CA ALA A 111 -4.59 -14.02 -1.86
C ALA A 111 -3.50 -13.01 -2.21
N PHE A 112 -3.67 -12.32 -3.34
CA PHE A 112 -2.81 -11.24 -3.78
C PHE A 112 -3.58 -9.95 -3.57
N ILE A 113 -2.96 -8.99 -2.88
CA ILE A 113 -3.58 -7.73 -2.48
C ILE A 113 -2.67 -6.55 -2.80
N MET A 114 -3.25 -5.35 -2.78
CA MET A 114 -2.51 -4.08 -2.78
C MET A 114 -3.04 -3.15 -1.69
N PRO A 115 -2.24 -2.17 -1.24
CA PRO A 115 -2.70 -1.20 -0.25
C PRO A 115 -3.69 -0.23 -0.90
N TYR A 116 -4.98 -0.58 -0.87
CA TYR A 116 -6.06 0.25 -1.40
C TYR A 116 -7.33 0.20 -0.54
N ALA A 117 -7.92 1.36 -0.27
CA ALA A 117 -9.15 1.54 0.50
C ALA A 117 -9.17 0.66 1.77
N ARG A 118 -10.05 -0.35 1.85
CA ARG A 118 -10.10 -1.31 2.98
C ARG A 118 -9.47 -2.66 2.65
N GLN A 119 -9.19 -2.93 1.39
CA GLN A 119 -8.84 -4.25 0.87
C GLN A 119 -7.72 -4.94 1.66
N ALA A 120 -6.57 -4.28 1.82
CA ALA A 120 -5.44 -4.90 2.49
C ALA A 120 -5.73 -5.14 3.98
N SER A 121 -6.38 -4.20 4.67
CA SER A 121 -6.78 -4.38 6.08
C SER A 121 -7.73 -5.56 6.28
N GLU A 122 -8.74 -5.68 5.42
CA GLU A 122 -9.70 -6.78 5.51
C GLU A 122 -9.03 -8.12 5.21
N ALA A 123 -8.10 -8.17 4.24
CA ALA A 123 -7.36 -9.38 3.93
C ALA A 123 -6.39 -9.78 5.06
N VAL A 124 -5.65 -8.84 5.65
CA VAL A 124 -4.78 -9.09 6.81
C VAL A 124 -5.60 -9.59 8.00
N GLU A 125 -6.76 -8.99 8.26
CA GLU A 125 -7.64 -9.34 9.38
C GLU A 125 -8.35 -10.69 9.19
N ASN A 126 -8.79 -11.00 7.96
CA ASN A 126 -9.74 -12.08 7.74
C ASN A 126 -9.21 -13.29 6.94
N PHE A 127 -8.24 -13.11 6.05
CA PHE A 127 -7.74 -14.21 5.23
C PHE A 127 -6.72 -15.05 6.02
N GLU A 128 -6.86 -16.37 6.00
CA GLU A 128 -6.04 -17.33 6.78
C GLU A 128 -4.94 -18.00 5.95
N GLY A 129 -5.02 -17.91 4.61
CA GLY A 129 -4.04 -18.48 3.69
C GLY A 129 -2.78 -17.61 3.52
N GLN A 130 -2.01 -17.92 2.47
CA GLN A 130 -0.81 -17.16 2.09
C GLN A 130 -1.22 -15.79 1.51
N LEU A 131 -0.79 -14.70 2.14
CA LEU A 131 -1.12 -13.35 1.71
C LEU A 131 0.10 -12.72 1.03
N VAL A 132 -0.06 -12.28 -0.21
CA VAL A 132 0.98 -11.60 -0.99
C VAL A 132 0.58 -10.14 -1.16
N LEU A 133 1.34 -9.23 -0.56
CA LEU A 133 1.23 -7.80 -0.86
C LEU A 133 2.02 -7.53 -2.14
N ARG A 134 1.34 -7.28 -3.27
CA ARG A 134 2.03 -6.93 -4.51
C ARG A 134 2.47 -5.47 -4.47
N ALA A 135 3.74 -5.27 -4.76
CA ALA A 135 4.41 -3.98 -4.71
C ALA A 135 5.02 -3.67 -6.08
N PHE A 136 4.63 -2.54 -6.68
CA PHE A 136 5.03 -2.14 -8.05
C PHE A 136 5.99 -0.95 -8.07
N GLY A 137 6.63 -0.65 -6.94
CA GLY A 137 7.43 0.55 -6.77
C GLY A 137 6.64 1.79 -6.32
N LEU A 138 7.32 2.71 -5.65
CA LEU A 138 6.80 3.99 -5.19
C LEU A 138 7.85 5.10 -5.48
N PRO A 139 7.46 6.39 -5.49
CA PRO A 139 8.41 7.50 -5.51
C PRO A 139 9.46 7.40 -4.39
N ASN A 140 10.64 7.98 -4.60
CA ASN A 140 11.82 7.88 -3.74
C ASN A 140 11.57 8.33 -2.28
N ASP A 141 10.64 9.26 -2.06
CA ASP A 141 10.25 9.77 -0.74
C ASP A 141 9.18 8.91 -0.03
N GLN A 142 8.72 7.83 -0.67
CA GLN A 142 7.66 6.96 -0.18
C GLN A 142 8.15 5.53 0.11
N SER A 143 7.38 4.81 0.93
CA SER A 143 7.59 3.39 1.23
C SER A 143 6.26 2.69 1.51
N TYR A 144 6.21 1.36 1.42
CA TYR A 144 5.01 0.60 1.70
C TYR A 144 4.64 0.65 3.18
N LYS A 145 5.61 0.75 4.10
CA LYS A 145 5.35 1.06 5.51
C LYS A 145 4.55 2.36 5.63
N ARG A 146 5.02 3.44 5.00
CA ARG A 146 4.33 4.76 5.04
C ARG A 146 2.93 4.68 4.42
N ALA A 147 2.80 4.01 3.27
CA ALA A 147 1.50 3.84 2.60
C ALA A 147 0.50 3.03 3.45
N LEU A 148 0.95 1.95 4.09
CA LEU A 148 0.13 1.14 5.00
C LEU A 148 -0.25 1.91 6.26
N ASP A 149 0.69 2.65 6.86
CA ASP A 149 0.43 3.49 8.03
C ASP A 149 -0.58 4.61 7.70
N PHE A 150 -0.45 5.23 6.53
CA PHE A 150 -1.37 6.26 6.04
C PHE A 150 -2.79 5.71 5.90
N LEU A 151 -2.95 4.55 5.26
CA LEU A 151 -4.26 3.97 4.96
C LEU A 151 -4.92 3.30 6.17
N TYR A 152 -4.14 2.65 7.02
CA TYR A 152 -4.65 1.68 8.00
C TYR A 152 -4.19 1.93 9.45
N GLY A 153 -3.33 2.94 9.67
CA GLY A 153 -2.74 3.24 10.95
C GLY A 153 -1.57 2.31 11.33
N THR A 154 -0.84 2.72 12.35
CA THR A 154 0.45 2.15 12.77
C THR A 154 0.40 0.73 13.33
N LEU A 155 -0.79 0.21 13.65
CA LEU A 155 -0.95 -1.20 14.05
C LEU A 155 -0.87 -2.18 12.88
N MET A 156 -1.07 -1.70 11.65
CA MET A 156 -1.08 -2.57 10.46
C MET A 156 0.19 -3.39 10.36
N LEU A 157 1.36 -2.75 10.50
CA LEU A 157 2.65 -3.44 10.41
C LEU A 157 2.82 -4.50 11.51
N ARG A 158 2.34 -4.24 12.73
CA ARG A 158 2.34 -5.25 13.82
C ARG A 158 1.44 -6.44 13.49
N LYS A 159 0.25 -6.21 12.93
CA LYS A 159 -0.63 -7.28 12.48
C LYS A 159 0.04 -8.13 11.41
N ILE A 160 0.67 -7.50 10.41
CA ILE A 160 1.44 -8.20 9.38
C ILE A 160 2.57 -9.01 10.00
N LYS A 161 3.34 -8.43 10.94
CA LYS A 161 4.39 -9.14 11.68
C LYS A 161 3.84 -10.35 12.45
N GLY A 162 2.65 -10.25 13.03
CA GLY A 162 1.94 -11.35 13.69
C GLY A 162 1.58 -12.51 12.75
N ILE A 163 1.42 -12.23 11.46
CA ILE A 163 1.13 -13.21 10.42
C ILE A 163 2.31 -13.45 9.47
N LYS A 164 3.53 -13.04 9.84
CA LYS A 164 4.72 -13.10 8.97
C LYS A 164 5.00 -14.48 8.38
N HIS A 165 4.62 -15.56 9.06
CA HIS A 165 4.78 -16.93 8.58
C HIS A 165 3.97 -17.28 7.31
N ARG A 166 2.95 -16.48 6.99
CA ARG A 166 2.06 -16.62 5.83
C ARG A 166 1.93 -15.33 5.02
N PHE A 167 2.77 -14.34 5.29
CA PHE A 167 2.79 -13.07 4.56
C PHE A 167 4.03 -13.04 3.66
N TRP A 168 3.86 -12.52 2.45
CA TRP A 168 4.90 -12.34 1.46
C TRP A 168 4.84 -10.93 0.88
N PHE A 169 6.02 -10.35 0.64
CA PHE A 169 6.15 -9.10 -0.08
C PHE A 169 6.46 -9.41 -1.54
N GLY A 170 5.45 -9.33 -2.40
CA GLY A 170 5.57 -9.66 -3.83
C GLY A 170 6.07 -8.45 -4.61
N GLU A 171 7.38 -8.23 -4.64
CA GLU A 171 7.99 -7.06 -5.27
C GLU A 171 8.11 -7.21 -6.79
N GLY A 172 7.77 -6.15 -7.53
CA GLY A 172 7.89 -6.09 -8.99
C GLY A 172 9.32 -5.89 -9.48
N TYR A 173 10.20 -5.41 -8.61
CA TYR A 173 11.63 -5.17 -8.88
C TYR A 173 12.42 -5.64 -7.66
N ASP A 174 13.67 -6.04 -7.87
CA ASP A 174 14.52 -6.67 -6.84
C ASP A 174 14.95 -5.73 -5.70
N ASN A 175 14.54 -4.46 -5.77
CA ASN A 175 15.04 -3.39 -4.92
C ASN A 175 13.94 -2.61 -4.20
N VAL A 176 12.68 -3.05 -4.33
CA VAL A 176 11.55 -2.33 -3.74
C VAL A 176 11.63 -2.39 -2.22
N HIS A 177 12.04 -3.52 -1.65
CA HIS A 177 12.18 -3.67 -0.20
C HIS A 177 13.30 -2.81 0.43
N GLU A 178 14.26 -2.31 -0.34
CA GLU A 178 15.43 -1.58 0.19
C GLU A 178 15.08 -0.29 0.94
N CYS A 179 13.92 0.33 0.67
CA CYS A 179 13.46 1.55 1.35
C CYS A 179 12.47 1.30 2.50
N ASP A 180 12.30 0.06 2.90
CA ASP A 180 11.16 -0.38 3.69
C ASP A 180 11.57 -1.15 4.96
N ASP A 181 10.59 -1.51 5.80
CA ASP A 181 10.85 -2.29 7.02
C ASP A 181 11.41 -3.68 6.67
N ARG A 182 12.36 -4.19 7.48
CA ARG A 182 12.97 -5.52 7.34
C ARG A 182 11.93 -6.65 7.22
N LEU A 183 10.73 -6.46 7.77
CA LEU A 183 9.59 -7.36 7.56
C LEU A 183 9.32 -7.70 6.08
N PHE A 184 9.52 -6.74 5.17
CA PHE A 184 9.28 -6.92 3.74
C PHE A 184 10.43 -7.66 3.04
N GLU A 185 11.67 -7.49 3.51
CA GLU A 185 12.85 -8.20 3.00
C GLU A 185 12.83 -9.70 3.36
N GLU A 186 12.51 -10.05 4.63
CA GLU A 186 12.59 -11.42 5.16
C GLU A 186 11.84 -12.45 4.30
N ARG A 187 10.70 -12.04 3.71
CA ARG A 187 9.86 -12.87 2.84
C ARG A 187 9.48 -12.14 1.55
N ALA A 188 10.46 -11.46 0.98
CA ALA A 188 10.34 -10.94 -0.38
C ALA A 188 10.23 -12.10 -1.39
N LEU A 189 9.33 -11.92 -2.36
CA LEU A 189 9.18 -12.73 -3.56
C LEU A 189 9.34 -11.78 -4.75
N LEU A 190 10.41 -11.96 -5.53
CA LEU A 190 10.57 -11.21 -6.77
C LEU A 190 9.58 -11.73 -7.82
N LEU A 191 8.57 -10.92 -8.10
CA LEU A 191 7.48 -11.19 -9.03
C LEU A 191 7.50 -10.10 -10.10
N PRO A 192 8.44 -10.17 -11.07
CA PRO A 192 8.66 -9.12 -12.04
C PRO A 192 7.40 -8.83 -12.85
N ILE A 193 7.25 -7.57 -13.22
CA ILE A 193 6.12 -7.06 -14.00
C ILE A 193 6.39 -7.37 -15.47
N GLY A 194 5.47 -8.09 -16.11
CA GLY A 194 5.48 -8.28 -17.56
C GLY A 194 4.40 -7.45 -18.25
N VAL A 195 4.49 -7.37 -19.58
CA VAL A 195 3.43 -6.81 -20.43
C VAL A 195 2.82 -7.90 -21.32
N PRO A 196 1.53 -7.81 -21.68
CA PRO A 196 0.90 -8.79 -22.55
C PRO A 196 1.51 -8.84 -23.96
N ASP A 197 1.42 -9.99 -24.64
CA ASP A 197 2.00 -10.21 -25.97
C ASP A 197 1.56 -9.17 -27.02
N VAL A 198 0.38 -8.55 -26.87
CA VAL A 198 -0.10 -7.49 -27.77
C VAL A 198 0.84 -6.28 -27.82
N PHE A 199 1.58 -6.00 -26.74
CA PHE A 199 2.57 -4.90 -26.70
C PHE A 199 3.77 -5.18 -27.62
N PHE A 200 4.01 -6.44 -27.98
CA PHE A 200 5.08 -6.85 -28.88
C PHE A 200 4.62 -6.97 -30.34
N ALA A 201 3.36 -6.67 -30.67
CA ALA A 201 2.83 -6.76 -32.04
C ALA A 201 3.59 -5.87 -33.04
N THR A 202 4.07 -4.72 -32.56
CA THR A 202 4.84 -3.73 -33.32
C THR A 202 6.31 -3.69 -32.92
N ALA A 203 6.81 -4.73 -32.26
CA ALA A 203 8.18 -4.76 -31.74
C ALA A 203 9.22 -4.53 -32.86
N GLY A 204 10.13 -3.59 -32.62
CA GLY A 204 11.18 -3.20 -33.56
C GLY A 204 10.73 -2.49 -34.84
N GLN A 205 9.45 -2.11 -34.98
CA GLN A 205 8.91 -1.47 -36.18
C GLN A 205 9.11 0.07 -36.23
N TRP A 206 9.78 0.65 -35.23
CA TRP A 206 10.08 2.08 -35.19
C TRP A 206 10.80 2.59 -36.46
N THR A 207 10.35 3.75 -36.95
CA THR A 207 10.89 4.43 -38.13
C THR A 207 11.61 5.73 -37.82
N GLY A 208 11.22 6.44 -36.75
CA GLY A 208 11.81 7.75 -36.40
C GLY A 208 11.62 8.83 -37.48
N SER A 209 10.54 8.71 -38.25
CA SER A 209 10.22 9.58 -39.38
C SER A 209 9.89 11.01 -38.96
N GLU A 210 9.35 11.22 -37.76
CA GLU A 210 9.10 12.52 -37.16
C GLU A 210 10.26 12.93 -36.25
N LYS A 211 10.96 14.02 -36.60
CA LYS A 211 12.06 14.60 -35.80
C LYS A 211 11.54 15.36 -34.59
N LYS A 212 10.84 14.65 -33.70
CA LYS A 212 10.25 15.16 -32.46
C LYS A 212 10.66 14.30 -31.26
N ILE A 213 10.82 14.97 -30.13
CA ILE A 213 10.91 14.33 -28.81
C ILE A 213 9.49 13.98 -28.36
N LEU A 214 9.27 12.75 -27.91
CA LEU A 214 8.07 12.35 -27.17
C LEU A 214 8.32 12.48 -25.67
N LEU A 215 7.40 13.13 -24.96
CA LEU A 215 7.34 13.16 -23.51
C LEU A 215 5.94 12.71 -23.05
N VAL A 216 5.91 11.83 -22.04
CA VAL A 216 4.66 11.49 -21.33
C VAL A 216 4.60 12.25 -20.01
N CYS A 217 3.64 13.17 -19.88
CA CYS A 217 3.48 14.06 -18.72
C CYS A 217 2.00 14.37 -18.45
N PRO A 218 1.28 13.51 -17.71
CA PRO A 218 -0.12 13.74 -17.35
C PRO A 218 -0.29 14.81 -16.26
N ASN A 219 -1.49 15.38 -16.14
CA ASN A 219 -1.92 16.27 -15.05
C ASN A 219 -0.95 17.42 -14.71
N ILE A 220 -0.42 18.11 -15.72
CA ILE A 220 0.58 19.18 -15.59
C ILE A 220 0.14 20.28 -14.62
N LEU A 221 -1.14 20.67 -14.65
CA LEU A 221 -1.66 21.75 -13.79
C LEU A 221 -2.26 21.25 -12.47
N SER A 222 -2.53 19.94 -12.37
CA SER A 222 -3.27 19.36 -11.24
C SER A 222 -2.39 18.54 -10.29
N ALA A 223 -1.14 18.24 -10.68
CA ALA A 223 -0.21 17.45 -9.89
C ALA A 223 1.17 18.12 -9.82
N PRO A 224 1.63 18.57 -8.63
CA PRO A 224 2.91 19.26 -8.46
C PRO A 224 4.12 18.51 -9.05
N TYR A 225 4.15 17.19 -8.92
CA TYR A 225 5.18 16.33 -9.50
C TYR A 225 5.31 16.49 -11.02
N TYR A 226 4.18 16.45 -11.74
CA TYR A 226 4.18 16.57 -13.19
C TYR A 226 4.34 18.02 -13.66
N ALA A 227 3.86 19.00 -12.88
CA ALA A 227 4.12 20.42 -13.12
C ALA A 227 5.63 20.68 -13.20
N ASP A 228 6.37 20.18 -12.22
CA ASP A 228 7.83 20.31 -12.12
C ASP A 228 8.56 19.61 -13.28
N ILE A 229 8.14 18.38 -13.64
CA ILE A 229 8.66 17.69 -14.84
C ILE A 229 8.45 18.51 -16.11
N TYR A 230 7.23 19.03 -16.31
CA TYR A 230 6.91 19.85 -17.49
C TYR A 230 7.76 21.13 -17.54
N GLN A 231 7.87 21.87 -16.43
CA GLN A 231 8.65 23.11 -16.40
C GLN A 231 10.13 22.87 -16.70
N ARG A 232 10.73 21.82 -16.11
CA ARG A 232 12.10 21.43 -16.44
C ARG A 232 12.25 21.05 -17.91
N PHE A 233 11.33 20.24 -18.44
CA PHE A 233 11.37 19.84 -19.85
C PHE A 233 11.28 21.04 -20.79
N LYS A 234 10.36 21.99 -20.55
CA LYS A 234 10.24 23.18 -21.39
C LYS A 234 11.48 24.07 -21.32
N ARG A 235 12.08 24.22 -20.14
CA ARG A 235 13.34 24.95 -19.96
C ARG A 235 14.50 24.30 -20.70
N ASP A 236 14.64 22.98 -20.59
CA ASP A 236 15.84 22.27 -21.03
C ASP A 236 15.72 21.78 -22.49
N PHE A 237 14.53 21.38 -22.93
CA PHE A 237 14.27 20.78 -24.25
C PHE A 237 13.28 21.57 -25.11
N GLY A 238 12.69 22.65 -24.60
CA GLY A 238 11.65 23.41 -25.32
C GLY A 238 12.09 24.00 -26.66
N ARG A 239 13.41 24.14 -26.89
CA ARG A 239 13.99 24.57 -28.18
C ARG A 239 13.90 23.52 -29.29
N PHE A 240 13.78 22.24 -28.93
CA PHE A 240 13.68 21.14 -29.88
C PHE A 240 12.21 20.91 -30.27
N PRO A 241 11.92 20.37 -31.46
CA PRO A 241 10.57 19.91 -31.78
C PRO A 241 10.14 18.80 -30.82
N HIS A 242 8.95 18.91 -30.23
CA HIS A 242 8.47 17.95 -29.24
C HIS A 242 6.95 17.80 -29.26
N VAL A 243 6.47 16.72 -28.66
CA VAL A 243 5.08 16.43 -28.40
C VAL A 243 4.94 15.86 -26.99
N ILE A 244 3.95 16.36 -26.26
CA ILE A 244 3.68 15.98 -24.87
C ILE A 244 2.30 15.32 -24.82
N VAL A 245 2.25 14.10 -24.30
CA VAL A 245 1.02 13.33 -24.14
C VAL A 245 0.77 12.96 -22.69
N GLY A 246 -0.46 12.58 -22.37
CA GLY A 246 -0.89 12.19 -21.04
C GLY A 246 -2.18 12.90 -20.65
N TYR A 247 -3.07 12.19 -19.97
CA TYR A 247 -4.35 12.74 -19.51
C TYR A 247 -4.16 14.04 -18.72
N GLN A 248 -4.96 15.06 -19.02
CA GLN A 248 -4.97 16.35 -18.31
C GLN A 248 -6.37 16.57 -17.73
N GLU A 249 -6.45 16.71 -16.41
CA GLU A 249 -7.70 17.09 -15.76
C GLU A 249 -8.10 18.54 -16.07
N VAL A 250 -7.10 19.43 -16.14
CA VAL A 250 -7.27 20.82 -16.57
C VAL A 250 -6.51 21.01 -17.89
N PRO A 251 -7.15 21.54 -18.94
CA PRO A 251 -6.49 21.82 -20.21
C PRO A 251 -5.27 22.73 -20.04
N VAL A 252 -4.17 22.40 -20.74
CA VAL A 252 -2.92 23.16 -20.71
C VAL A 252 -2.84 24.01 -21.98
N SER A 253 -2.59 25.31 -21.83
CA SER A 253 -2.44 26.24 -22.95
C SER A 253 -1.03 26.16 -23.58
N ASP A 254 -0.63 25.00 -24.07
CA ASP A 254 0.58 24.79 -24.88
C ASP A 254 0.22 23.92 -26.10
N PRO A 255 0.44 24.40 -27.34
CA PRO A 255 0.10 23.65 -28.55
C PRO A 255 0.87 22.33 -28.71
N HIS A 256 1.96 22.11 -27.95
CA HIS A 256 2.70 20.85 -27.95
C HIS A 256 2.09 19.79 -27.01
N VAL A 257 1.11 20.16 -26.17
CA VAL A 257 0.41 19.26 -25.26
C VAL A 257 -0.86 18.73 -25.92
N LEU A 258 -0.83 17.48 -26.37
CA LEU A 258 -2.01 16.82 -26.97
C LEU A 258 -3.01 16.33 -25.92
N GLY A 259 -2.56 16.16 -24.68
CA GLY A 259 -3.38 15.57 -23.62
C GLY A 259 -3.54 14.06 -23.78
N PHE A 260 -4.74 13.56 -23.48
CA PHE A 260 -5.07 12.14 -23.65
C PHE A 260 -5.09 11.77 -25.14
N VAL A 261 -4.43 10.67 -25.50
CA VAL A 261 -4.41 10.09 -26.85
C VAL A 261 -4.94 8.66 -26.80
N SER A 262 -5.53 8.17 -27.90
CA SER A 262 -5.94 6.77 -28.01
C SER A 262 -4.72 5.83 -28.07
N ASP A 263 -4.95 4.53 -27.82
CA ASP A 263 -3.88 3.52 -27.92
C ASP A 263 -3.25 3.51 -29.33
N ASP A 264 -4.06 3.57 -30.41
CA ASP A 264 -3.55 3.70 -31.80
C ASP A 264 -2.72 4.96 -32.04
N GLN A 265 -3.10 6.10 -31.44
CA GLN A 265 -2.36 7.34 -31.57
C GLN A 265 -1.03 7.25 -30.81
N LEU A 266 -1.04 6.66 -29.62
CA LEU A 266 0.16 6.44 -28.82
C LEU A 266 1.13 5.48 -29.53
N GLU A 267 0.63 4.40 -30.13
CA GLU A 267 1.43 3.49 -30.96
C GLU A 267 2.11 4.23 -32.11
N ARG A 268 1.37 5.05 -32.86
CA ARG A 268 1.95 5.88 -33.94
C ARG A 268 3.03 6.82 -33.43
N LEU A 269 2.83 7.43 -32.25
CA LEU A 269 3.85 8.28 -31.64
C LEU A 269 5.11 7.48 -31.30
N TYR A 270 4.98 6.27 -30.75
CA TYR A 270 6.13 5.40 -30.50
C TYR A 270 6.82 4.96 -31.78
N LEU A 271 6.11 4.75 -32.90
CA LEU A 271 6.71 4.32 -34.16
C LEU A 271 7.37 5.47 -34.94
N ASN A 272 6.84 6.70 -34.81
CA ASN A 272 7.23 7.82 -35.66
C ASN A 272 8.13 8.85 -34.97
N CYS A 273 7.95 9.13 -33.68
CA CYS A 273 8.80 10.11 -32.99
C CYS A 273 10.25 9.63 -32.92
N ALA A 274 11.20 10.56 -32.98
CA ALA A 274 12.62 10.23 -33.06
C ALA A 274 13.18 9.65 -31.75
N VAL A 275 12.69 10.11 -30.59
CA VAL A 275 13.24 9.75 -29.28
C VAL A 275 12.22 9.95 -28.17
N LEU A 276 12.20 9.04 -27.19
CA LEU A 276 11.47 9.23 -25.94
C LEU A 276 12.43 9.82 -24.92
N TYR A 277 12.10 10.99 -24.37
CA TYR A 277 12.82 11.52 -23.21
C TYR A 277 12.13 11.06 -21.92
N TYR A 278 12.81 10.24 -21.12
CA TYR A 278 12.30 9.71 -19.86
C TYR A 278 12.98 10.42 -18.68
N PRO A 279 12.32 11.42 -18.06
CA PRO A 279 12.96 12.31 -17.09
C PRO A 279 13.07 11.74 -15.67
N SER A 280 12.53 10.54 -15.41
CA SER A 280 12.42 10.00 -14.07
C SER A 280 13.78 9.60 -13.50
N THR A 281 14.01 9.95 -12.22
CA THR A 281 15.12 9.50 -11.38
C THR A 281 14.62 8.66 -10.20
N GLU A 282 13.41 8.11 -10.30
CA GLU A 282 12.87 7.23 -9.28
C GLU A 282 13.63 5.89 -9.32
N LEU A 283 14.21 5.49 -8.19
CA LEU A 283 15.07 4.29 -8.12
C LEU A 283 14.26 2.99 -8.08
N ARG A 284 12.97 3.09 -7.73
CA ARG A 284 12.09 1.94 -7.48
C ARG A 284 10.80 2.00 -8.27
N HIS A 285 10.60 3.01 -9.11
CA HIS A 285 9.37 3.19 -9.89
C HIS A 285 9.70 3.51 -11.34
N VAL A 286 8.99 2.87 -12.27
CA VAL A 286 9.13 3.12 -13.71
C VAL A 286 7.75 3.15 -14.36
N HIS A 287 7.56 4.08 -15.30
CA HIS A 287 6.36 4.13 -16.12
C HIS A 287 6.45 3.12 -17.27
N TYR A 288 5.31 2.71 -17.83
CA TYR A 288 5.30 1.79 -18.98
C TYR A 288 5.85 2.41 -20.27
N SER A 289 5.78 3.73 -20.42
CA SER A 289 6.17 4.42 -21.65
C SER A 289 7.60 4.17 -22.14
N PRO A 290 8.66 4.22 -21.30
CA PRO A 290 10.00 3.81 -21.75
C PRO A 290 10.10 2.35 -22.16
N ILE A 291 9.30 1.47 -21.57
CA ILE A 291 9.30 0.04 -21.89
C ILE A 291 8.63 -0.19 -23.25
N GLU A 292 7.45 0.39 -23.45
CA GLU A 292 6.72 0.38 -24.73
C GLU A 292 7.56 0.97 -25.87
N ALA A 293 8.23 2.10 -25.63
CA ALA A 293 9.14 2.71 -26.60
C ALA A 293 10.31 1.77 -26.95
N ALA A 294 10.96 1.18 -25.95
CA ALA A 294 12.06 0.24 -26.16
C ALA A 294 11.61 -1.03 -26.93
N ILE A 295 10.43 -1.58 -26.62
CA ILE A 295 9.85 -2.73 -27.35
C ILE A 295 9.68 -2.39 -28.83
N ASN A 296 9.11 -1.22 -29.15
CA ASN A 296 8.91 -0.75 -30.52
C ASN A 296 10.23 -0.41 -31.24
N GLY A 297 11.34 -0.31 -30.51
CA GLY A 297 12.65 0.04 -31.04
C GLY A 297 12.87 1.55 -31.19
N MET A 298 12.11 2.37 -30.46
CA MET A 298 12.33 3.81 -30.34
C MET A 298 13.49 4.07 -29.36
N PRO A 299 14.49 4.91 -29.71
CA PRO A 299 15.52 5.33 -28.76
C PRO A 299 14.92 5.98 -27.51
N VAL A 300 15.33 5.51 -26.33
CA VAL A 300 14.94 6.10 -25.04
C VAL A 300 16.14 6.78 -24.40
N ILE A 301 15.98 8.02 -23.94
CA ILE A 301 17.02 8.71 -23.14
C ILE A 301 16.57 8.75 -21.68
N PHE A 302 17.40 8.22 -20.79
CA PHE A 302 17.06 8.05 -19.37
C PHE A 302 18.26 8.27 -18.44
N PHE A 303 17.99 8.62 -17.19
CA PHE A 303 19.04 8.93 -16.21
C PHE A 303 19.63 7.68 -15.56
N GLU A 304 20.93 7.72 -15.26
CA GLU A 304 21.65 6.64 -14.57
C GLU A 304 21.11 6.35 -13.16
N ASN A 305 20.59 7.37 -12.48
CA ASN A 305 19.97 7.26 -11.17
C ASN A 305 18.47 6.99 -11.29
N SER A 306 18.10 5.95 -12.05
CA SER A 306 16.69 5.55 -12.25
C SER A 306 16.54 4.03 -12.18
N LEU A 307 15.32 3.56 -11.91
CA LEU A 307 15.01 2.13 -11.99
C LEU A 307 15.26 1.58 -13.40
N LEU A 308 15.05 2.38 -14.45
CA LEU A 308 15.28 1.97 -15.82
C LEU A 308 16.76 1.67 -16.08
N ALA A 309 17.68 2.42 -15.46
CA ALA A 309 19.11 2.12 -15.53
C ALA A 309 19.48 0.85 -14.77
N ARG A 310 18.82 0.56 -13.64
CA ARG A 310 19.00 -0.70 -12.90
C ARG A 310 18.53 -1.90 -13.71
N LEU A 311 17.34 -1.80 -14.33
CA LEU A 311 16.78 -2.84 -15.20
C LEU A 311 17.56 -2.97 -16.51
N GLY A 312 18.08 -1.87 -17.02
CA GLY A 312 18.84 -1.85 -18.27
C GLY A 312 20.16 -2.58 -18.19
N GLY A 313 20.70 -2.83 -16.99
CA GLY A 313 21.90 -3.65 -16.80
C GLY A 313 23.09 -3.11 -17.61
N SER A 314 23.37 -3.79 -18.73
CA SER A 314 24.43 -3.41 -19.66
C SER A 314 24.08 -2.23 -20.58
N ALA A 315 22.84 -1.76 -20.56
CA ALA A 315 22.37 -0.63 -21.35
C ALA A 315 22.99 0.71 -20.90
N GLN A 316 23.89 1.25 -21.71
CA GLN A 316 24.64 2.49 -21.46
C GLN A 316 24.42 3.58 -22.50
N LYS A 317 24.02 3.24 -23.73
CA LYS A 317 24.08 4.16 -24.88
C LYS A 317 23.01 5.26 -24.85
N GLY A 318 21.85 4.97 -24.28
CA GLY A 318 20.79 5.95 -24.01
C GLY A 318 20.76 6.46 -22.57
N ARG A 319 21.73 6.03 -21.74
CA ARG A 319 21.82 6.37 -20.33
C ARG A 319 22.63 7.65 -20.16
N VAL A 320 22.16 8.57 -19.32
CA VAL A 320 22.81 9.86 -19.08
C VAL A 320 23.00 10.15 -17.60
N SER A 321 24.03 10.91 -17.29
CA SER A 321 24.35 11.43 -15.95
C SER A 321 23.83 12.85 -15.72
N SER A 322 23.52 13.58 -16.81
CA SER A 322 23.14 15.00 -16.73
C SER A 322 22.18 15.41 -17.85
N VAL A 323 21.47 16.53 -17.63
CA VAL A 323 20.61 17.14 -18.65
C VAL A 323 21.40 17.58 -19.89
N SER A 324 22.64 18.06 -19.71
CA SER A 324 23.52 18.46 -20.82
C SER A 324 23.82 17.27 -21.74
N GLU A 325 24.14 16.12 -21.16
CA GLU A 325 24.38 14.89 -21.90
C GLU A 325 23.12 14.42 -22.64
N ALA A 326 21.95 14.48 -21.98
CA ALA A 326 20.67 14.20 -22.63
C ALA A 326 20.39 15.13 -23.82
N GLN A 327 20.65 16.43 -23.69
CA GLN A 327 20.50 17.39 -24.79
C GLN A 327 21.41 17.03 -25.97
N GLN A 328 22.66 16.65 -25.72
CA GLN A 328 23.61 16.25 -26.76
C GLN A 328 23.16 15.00 -27.51
N LEU A 329 22.70 13.96 -26.79
CA LEU A 329 22.18 12.75 -27.43
C LEU A 329 20.89 13.02 -28.22
N VAL A 330 19.96 13.78 -27.65
CA VAL A 330 18.72 14.17 -28.34
C VAL A 330 19.03 14.94 -29.62
N GLU A 331 19.98 15.88 -29.58
CA GLU A 331 20.38 16.66 -30.75
C GLU A 331 20.93 15.77 -31.87
N ARG A 332 21.78 14.79 -31.54
CA ARG A 332 22.31 13.81 -32.49
C ARG A 332 21.22 12.91 -33.07
N ILE A 333 20.29 12.44 -32.24
CA ILE A 333 19.17 11.60 -32.70
C ILE A 333 18.24 12.39 -33.64
N LEU A 334 17.95 13.65 -33.31
CA LEU A 334 17.16 14.53 -34.18
C LEU A 334 17.88 14.85 -35.49
N ALA A 335 19.21 14.94 -35.47
CA ALA A 335 20.07 15.06 -36.65
C ALA A 335 20.20 13.76 -37.45
N ASN A 336 19.50 12.70 -37.06
CA ASN A 336 19.48 11.39 -37.73
C ASN A 336 20.85 10.68 -37.74
N ASP A 337 21.58 10.75 -36.62
CA ASP A 337 22.79 9.95 -36.40
C ASP A 337 22.46 8.45 -36.36
N ILE A 338 22.57 7.79 -37.53
CA ILE A 338 22.10 6.41 -37.74
C ILE A 338 22.88 5.43 -36.88
N GLU A 339 24.19 5.63 -36.71
CA GLU A 339 25.05 4.75 -35.93
C GLU A 339 24.68 4.83 -34.44
N LEU A 340 24.57 6.05 -33.89
CA LEU A 340 24.12 6.24 -32.50
C LEU A 340 22.75 5.61 -32.26
N ILE A 341 21.79 5.86 -33.16
CA ILE A 341 20.43 5.32 -33.05
C ILE A 341 20.47 3.78 -33.05
N ALA A 342 21.25 3.18 -33.94
CA ALA A 342 21.38 1.72 -34.01
C ALA A 342 22.01 1.15 -32.73
N GLU A 343 23.05 1.80 -32.19
CA GLU A 343 23.66 1.42 -30.92
C GLU A 343 22.66 1.47 -29.77
N ILE A 344 21.93 2.60 -29.61
CA ILE A 344 20.92 2.76 -28.54
C ILE A 344 19.85 1.68 -28.65
N LYS A 345 19.34 1.42 -29.86
CA LYS A 345 18.30 0.41 -30.08
C LYS A 345 18.76 -1.01 -29.79
N ALA A 346 20.00 -1.35 -30.15
CA ALA A 346 20.55 -2.68 -29.87
C ALA A 346 20.69 -2.90 -28.37
N ASP A 347 21.19 -1.89 -27.67
CA ASP A 347 21.46 -1.87 -26.23
C ASP A 347 20.18 -1.96 -25.38
N GLN A 348 19.11 -1.28 -25.81
CA GLN A 348 17.84 -1.22 -25.07
C GLN A 348 16.95 -2.45 -25.23
N ARG A 349 17.36 -3.46 -26.01
CA ARG A 349 16.65 -4.75 -26.06
C ARG A 349 16.60 -5.45 -24.71
N GLU A 350 17.63 -5.26 -23.87
CA GLU A 350 17.68 -5.81 -22.51
C GLU A 350 16.54 -5.27 -21.63
N ILE A 351 16.23 -3.96 -21.76
CA ILE A 351 15.10 -3.34 -21.06
C ILE A 351 13.80 -4.07 -21.44
N ALA A 352 13.53 -4.23 -22.73
CA ALA A 352 12.32 -4.91 -23.20
C ALA A 352 12.26 -6.38 -22.74
N PHE A 353 13.40 -7.08 -22.69
CA PHE A 353 13.50 -8.46 -22.25
C PHE A 353 13.00 -8.65 -20.80
N HIS A 354 13.30 -7.71 -19.90
CA HIS A 354 12.86 -7.79 -18.50
C HIS A 354 11.34 -7.71 -18.29
N PHE A 355 10.59 -7.27 -19.30
CA PHE A 355 9.11 -7.23 -19.29
C PHE A 355 8.49 -8.31 -20.20
N SER A 356 9.32 -9.14 -20.82
CA SER A 356 8.87 -10.25 -21.66
C SER A 356 8.36 -11.41 -20.82
N ASP A 357 7.47 -12.19 -21.41
CA ASP A 357 7.03 -13.42 -20.77
C ASP A 357 8.18 -14.41 -20.52
N GLU A 358 9.18 -14.46 -21.42
CA GLU A 358 10.32 -15.35 -21.27
C GLU A 358 11.06 -15.12 -19.95
N TYR A 359 11.33 -13.86 -19.61
CA TYR A 359 11.97 -13.49 -18.36
C TYR A 359 11.02 -13.69 -17.17
N CYS A 360 9.85 -13.04 -17.22
CA CYS A 360 8.94 -12.99 -16.09
C CYS A 360 8.45 -14.38 -15.67
N ARG A 361 8.09 -15.25 -16.61
CA ARG A 361 7.63 -16.62 -16.32
C ARG A 361 8.71 -17.44 -15.61
N LYS A 362 9.95 -17.37 -16.09
CA LYS A 362 11.08 -18.10 -15.49
C LYS A 362 11.34 -17.61 -14.06
N VAL A 363 11.39 -16.29 -13.86
CA VAL A 363 11.65 -15.69 -12.54
C VAL A 363 10.52 -15.98 -11.56
N TRP A 364 9.25 -15.81 -11.95
CA TRP A 364 8.11 -16.13 -11.08
C TRP A 364 8.15 -17.58 -10.59
N LYS A 365 8.36 -18.52 -11.53
CA LYS A 365 8.41 -19.94 -11.20
C LYS A 365 9.55 -20.23 -10.21
N ALA A 366 10.77 -19.79 -10.54
CA ALA A 366 11.94 -20.00 -9.70
C ALA A 366 11.75 -19.40 -8.30
N GLN A 367 11.29 -18.15 -8.22
CA GLN A 367 11.08 -17.46 -6.94
C GLN A 367 10.02 -18.14 -6.07
N MET A 368 8.88 -18.56 -6.66
CA MET A 368 7.85 -19.26 -5.90
C MET A 368 8.31 -20.64 -5.39
N GLU A 369 9.16 -21.33 -6.14
CA GLU A 369 9.70 -22.64 -5.77
C GLU A 369 10.85 -22.53 -4.74
N GLU A 370 11.84 -21.70 -5.00
CA GLU A 370 13.07 -21.56 -4.19
C GLU A 370 12.80 -20.88 -2.85
N ARG A 371 11.91 -19.88 -2.81
CA ARG A 371 11.63 -19.10 -1.58
C ARG A 371 10.65 -19.80 -0.64
N GLY A 372 10.10 -20.95 -1.00
CA GLY A 372 9.22 -21.70 -0.10
C GLY A 372 7.72 -21.55 -0.39
N PHE A 373 7.31 -20.67 -1.31
CA PHE A 373 5.89 -20.34 -1.52
C PHE A 373 5.09 -21.58 -1.93
N MET A 374 5.58 -22.33 -2.92
CA MET A 374 4.92 -23.56 -3.39
C MET A 374 4.83 -24.63 -2.30
N GLN A 375 5.86 -24.76 -1.45
CA GLN A 375 5.88 -25.72 -0.34
C GLN A 375 4.82 -25.39 0.72
N THR A 376 4.45 -24.11 0.90
CA THR A 376 3.37 -23.72 1.82
C THR A 376 1.97 -24.04 1.29
N LEU A 377 1.83 -24.28 -0.01
CA LEU A 377 0.57 -24.63 -0.70
C LEU A 377 0.43 -26.15 -0.91
N LYS A 378 0.92 -26.95 0.03
CA LYS A 378 0.68 -28.41 0.00
C LYS A 378 -0.79 -28.72 0.25
N GLU A 379 -1.28 -29.75 -0.42
CA GLU A 379 -2.65 -30.22 -0.28
C GLU A 379 -2.86 -30.80 1.13
N ASN A 380 -3.97 -30.42 1.76
CA ASN A 380 -4.37 -30.97 3.04
C ASN A 380 -5.05 -32.32 2.83
N SER A 381 -4.82 -33.28 3.74
CA SER A 381 -5.55 -34.54 3.70
C SER A 381 -7.06 -34.31 3.86
N ARG A 382 -7.88 -35.22 3.32
CA ARG A 382 -9.35 -35.11 3.42
C ARG A 382 -9.82 -34.96 4.88
N LEU A 383 -9.23 -35.74 5.78
CA LEU A 383 -9.52 -35.70 7.21
C LEU A 383 -9.19 -34.33 7.83
N SER A 384 -8.00 -33.80 7.54
CA SER A 384 -7.59 -32.48 8.07
C SER A 384 -8.50 -31.36 7.58
N THR A 385 -8.92 -31.41 6.32
CA THR A 385 -9.87 -30.46 5.74
C THR A 385 -11.23 -30.51 6.46
N LEU A 386 -11.76 -31.72 6.70
CA LEU A 386 -13.02 -31.89 7.45
C LEU A 386 -12.93 -31.33 8.88
N ILE A 387 -11.81 -31.55 9.57
CA ILE A 387 -11.59 -31.01 10.93
C ILE A 387 -11.56 -29.47 10.92
N ILE A 388 -10.89 -28.87 9.93
CA ILE A 388 -10.84 -27.41 9.75
C ILE A 388 -12.24 -26.84 9.53
N GLU A 389 -13.05 -27.49 8.68
CA GLU A 389 -14.43 -27.05 8.39
C GLU A 389 -15.37 -27.22 9.59
N ALA A 390 -15.25 -28.32 10.33
CA ALA A 390 -15.99 -28.52 11.57
C ALA A 390 -15.64 -27.42 12.58
N LYS A 391 -14.35 -27.14 12.76
CA LYS A 391 -13.87 -26.05 13.64
C LYS A 391 -14.40 -24.69 13.20
N ARG A 392 -14.35 -24.37 11.91
CA ARG A 392 -14.89 -23.10 11.37
C ARG A 392 -16.38 -22.97 11.64
N THR A 393 -17.14 -24.03 11.41
CA THR A 393 -18.59 -24.05 11.64
C THR A 393 -18.92 -23.81 13.11
N LEU A 394 -18.25 -24.53 14.03
CA LEU A 394 -18.42 -24.35 15.47
C LEU A 394 -18.06 -22.94 15.95
N LEU A 395 -17.00 -22.35 15.38
CA LEU A 395 -16.53 -21.02 15.77
C LEU A 395 -17.23 -19.87 15.02
N THR A 396 -18.06 -20.15 14.02
CA THR A 396 -18.67 -19.11 13.16
C THR A 396 -19.34 -17.98 13.95
N PRO A 397 -20.11 -18.23 15.03
CA PRO A 397 -20.74 -17.17 15.82
C PRO A 397 -19.75 -16.19 16.47
N PHE A 398 -18.49 -16.60 16.69
CA PHE A 398 -17.49 -15.83 17.42
C PHE A 398 -16.31 -15.39 16.55
N ALA A 399 -15.99 -16.16 15.50
CA ALA A 399 -14.80 -15.98 14.68
C ALA A 399 -15.10 -15.38 13.29
N HIS A 400 -16.35 -15.01 13.00
CA HIS A 400 -16.72 -14.32 11.76
C HIS A 400 -16.31 -15.10 10.49
N GLY A 401 -16.48 -16.42 10.49
CA GLY A 401 -16.07 -17.29 9.37
C GLY A 401 -14.59 -17.70 9.35
N ARG A 402 -13.80 -17.29 10.35
CA ARG A 402 -12.42 -17.75 10.58
C ARG A 402 -12.38 -19.00 11.47
N THR A 403 -11.21 -19.62 11.57
CA THR A 403 -10.89 -20.70 12.50
C THR A 403 -10.27 -20.20 13.82
N LYS A 404 -10.07 -18.89 13.97
CA LYS A 404 -9.57 -18.20 15.17
C LYS A 404 -10.41 -16.95 15.43
N ILE A 405 -10.80 -16.73 16.69
CA ILE A 405 -11.65 -15.60 17.11
C ILE A 405 -10.93 -14.27 16.93
N ASN A 406 -9.68 -14.16 17.41
CA ASN A 406 -8.85 -12.95 17.30
C ASN A 406 -7.44 -13.32 16.83
N PRO A 407 -7.21 -13.45 15.50
CA PRO A 407 -5.93 -13.92 14.97
C PRO A 407 -4.75 -13.01 15.32
N HIS A 408 -5.02 -11.72 15.54
CA HIS A 408 -4.00 -10.70 15.80
C HIS A 408 -3.84 -10.33 17.27
N LYS A 409 -4.59 -10.95 18.20
CA LYS A 409 -4.62 -10.54 19.61
C LYS A 409 -3.22 -10.39 20.20
N LEU A 410 -2.37 -11.41 20.04
CA LEU A 410 -1.01 -11.40 20.56
C LEU A 410 -0.12 -10.33 19.92
N ALA A 411 -0.36 -9.97 18.65
CA ALA A 411 0.45 -8.98 17.93
C ALA A 411 0.14 -7.54 18.37
N ILE A 412 -1.09 -7.29 18.82
CA ILE A 412 -1.58 -5.98 19.25
C ILE A 412 -1.67 -5.83 20.78
N GLU A 413 -1.39 -6.90 21.53
CA GLU A 413 -1.30 -6.80 22.98
C GLU A 413 -0.20 -5.80 23.37
N PRO A 414 -0.50 -4.83 24.27
CA PRO A 414 0.51 -3.93 24.81
C PRO A 414 1.71 -4.71 25.34
N SER A 415 2.92 -4.31 24.95
CA SER A 415 4.12 -4.90 25.55
C SER A 415 4.07 -4.68 27.07
N ARG A 416 4.38 -5.73 27.83
CA ARG A 416 4.58 -5.60 29.27
C ARG A 416 5.98 -5.09 29.49
N THR A 417 6.10 -4.03 30.28
CA THR A 417 7.38 -3.44 30.66
C THR A 417 7.37 -3.09 32.13
N SER A 418 8.54 -3.23 32.76
CA SER A 418 8.81 -2.75 34.11
C SER A 418 9.83 -1.61 34.11
N LEU A 419 10.24 -1.12 32.93
CA LEU A 419 11.21 -0.04 32.83
C LEU A 419 10.61 1.23 33.46
N THR A 420 11.41 1.93 34.26
CA THR A 420 11.08 3.27 34.75
C THR A 420 11.35 4.31 33.66
N ALA A 421 10.84 5.52 33.83
CA ALA A 421 11.16 6.64 32.92
C ALA A 421 12.68 6.89 32.84
N GLN A 422 13.40 6.80 33.97
CA GLN A 422 14.85 6.97 34.00
C GLN A 422 15.59 5.89 33.20
N GLN A 423 15.20 4.63 33.38
CA GLN A 423 15.77 3.52 32.59
C GLN A 423 15.43 3.66 31.09
N ALA A 424 14.26 4.21 30.76
CA ALA A 424 13.91 4.50 29.37
C ALA A 424 14.82 5.57 28.77
N ILE A 425 15.19 6.60 29.54
CA ILE A 425 16.17 7.60 29.12
C ILE A 425 17.53 6.95 28.89
N GLU A 426 17.97 6.06 29.76
CA GLU A 426 19.26 5.35 29.60
C GLU A 426 19.28 4.43 28.36
N ILE A 427 18.17 3.76 28.06
CA ILE A 427 18.10 2.77 26.96
C ILE A 427 17.76 3.44 25.61
N PHE A 428 16.79 4.35 25.60
CA PHE A 428 16.23 4.96 24.38
C PHE A 428 16.63 6.43 24.20
N GLY A 429 17.42 7.00 25.11
CA GLY A 429 17.76 8.42 25.15
C GLY A 429 16.63 9.34 25.62
N ARG A 430 15.43 8.79 25.87
CA ARG A 430 14.22 9.55 26.23
C ARG A 430 13.09 8.70 26.83
N SER A 431 12.20 9.37 27.52
CA SER A 431 10.94 8.88 28.12
C SER A 431 9.78 9.82 27.80
N LEU A 432 8.58 9.54 28.31
CA LEU A 432 7.45 10.44 28.15
C LEU A 432 7.72 11.83 28.75
N TYR A 433 8.66 11.97 29.68
CA TYR A 433 9.04 13.27 30.26
C TYR A 433 9.73 14.20 29.25
N GLU A 434 10.42 13.64 28.25
CA GLU A 434 11.00 14.37 27.12
C GLU A 434 9.98 14.61 25.99
N GLY A 435 8.80 14.00 26.09
CA GLY A 435 7.65 14.24 25.21
C GLY A 435 7.62 13.46 23.90
N ILE A 436 6.41 13.44 23.33
CA ILE A 436 6.07 12.92 22.00
C ILE A 436 5.57 14.11 21.17
N THR A 437 6.20 14.34 20.02
CA THR A 437 5.70 15.27 19.01
C THR A 437 5.01 14.47 17.91
N PHE A 438 3.77 14.82 17.59
CA PHE A 438 2.98 14.01 16.65
C PHE A 438 3.23 14.34 15.18
N ARG A 439 3.86 15.49 14.88
CA ARG A 439 4.29 15.82 13.51
C ARG A 439 5.44 14.97 13.01
N ASP A 440 6.17 14.32 13.91
CA ASP A 440 7.33 13.52 13.53
C ASP A 440 6.84 12.31 12.70
N PRO A 441 7.47 12.03 11.54
CA PRO A 441 7.06 10.92 10.67
C PRO A 441 7.08 9.57 11.39
N GLU A 442 8.04 9.39 12.28
CA GLU A 442 8.20 8.20 13.11
C GLU A 442 8.15 8.56 14.59
N PHE A 443 7.59 7.66 15.39
CA PHE A 443 7.54 7.84 16.84
C PHE A 443 8.86 7.41 17.49
N SER A 444 9.21 8.10 18.58
CA SER A 444 10.35 7.77 19.44
C SER A 444 10.38 6.28 19.82
N GLU A 445 11.57 5.69 19.91
CA GLU A 445 11.75 4.28 20.30
C GLU A 445 11.15 3.92 21.66
N MET A 446 10.94 4.91 22.54
CA MET A 446 10.26 4.72 23.82
C MET A 446 8.77 4.35 23.68
N VAL A 447 8.18 4.56 22.51
CA VAL A 447 6.80 4.20 22.16
C VAL A 447 6.82 2.77 21.61
N ASP A 448 6.00 1.90 22.19
CA ASP A 448 5.79 0.54 21.69
C ASP A 448 4.91 0.58 20.44
N TYR A 449 3.73 1.20 20.56
CA TYR A 449 2.88 1.53 19.42
C TYR A 449 1.90 2.64 19.77
N ILE A 450 1.33 3.23 18.72
CA ILE A 450 0.13 4.05 18.81
C ILE A 450 -0.94 3.42 17.93
N ASP A 451 -2.19 3.52 18.34
CA ASP A 451 -3.37 3.13 17.57
C ASP A 451 -4.38 4.27 17.54
N GLY A 452 -5.18 4.31 16.47
CA GLY A 452 -6.25 5.30 16.30
C GLY A 452 -5.80 6.67 15.83
N LEU A 453 -4.56 6.84 15.33
CA LEU A 453 -4.08 8.09 14.71
C LEU A 453 -3.78 7.93 13.22
N SER A 454 -3.90 9.04 12.49
CA SER A 454 -3.48 9.18 11.09
C SER A 454 -1.96 9.21 10.92
N SER A 455 -1.51 9.27 9.66
CA SER A 455 -0.17 9.73 9.30
C SER A 455 0.13 11.12 9.86
N ALA A 456 1.42 11.42 10.02
CA ALA A 456 1.89 12.75 10.40
C ALA A 456 1.50 13.78 9.34
N GLU A 457 1.11 14.94 9.83
CA GLU A 457 0.93 16.19 9.09
C GLU A 457 1.93 17.21 9.67
N ASP A 458 2.16 18.34 8.98
CA ASP A 458 3.19 19.33 9.35
C ASP A 458 3.03 19.88 10.79
N TRP A 459 1.82 19.80 11.35
CA TRP A 459 1.46 20.27 12.68
C TRP A 459 1.26 19.15 13.72
N GLY A 460 0.91 17.92 13.32
CA GLY A 460 0.43 16.88 14.24
C GLY A 460 -0.27 15.70 13.56
N ARG A 461 -1.18 15.01 14.27
CA ARG A 461 -1.96 13.86 13.75
C ARG A 461 -3.41 13.91 14.20
N TRP A 462 -4.33 13.56 13.30
CA TRP A 462 -5.74 13.38 13.65
C TRP A 462 -6.00 11.99 14.21
N SER A 463 -6.91 11.89 15.18
CA SER A 463 -7.52 10.62 15.54
C SER A 463 -8.40 10.13 14.39
N ILE A 464 -8.31 8.85 14.04
CA ILE A 464 -9.11 8.20 12.99
C ILE A 464 -9.99 7.06 13.54
N SER A 465 -10.18 7.04 14.86
CA SER A 465 -10.95 6.04 15.62
C SER A 465 -11.63 6.69 16.82
N GLU A 466 -12.61 6.01 17.41
CA GLU A 466 -13.26 6.38 18.69
C GLU A 466 -12.30 6.35 19.89
N LYS A 467 -11.14 5.71 19.73
CA LYS A 467 -10.11 5.62 20.77
C LYS A 467 -8.73 5.75 20.15
N VAL A 468 -7.89 6.58 20.76
CA VAL A 468 -6.45 6.60 20.57
C VAL A 468 -5.79 5.85 21.72
N VAL A 469 -4.89 4.93 21.40
CA VAL A 469 -4.13 4.18 22.41
C VAL A 469 -2.65 4.41 22.18
N ILE A 470 -1.95 4.89 23.20
CA ILE A 470 -0.50 5.08 23.19
C ILE A 470 0.09 4.11 24.20
N VAL A 471 0.92 3.18 23.72
CA VAL A 471 1.62 2.22 24.57
C VAL A 471 3.10 2.58 24.62
N LEU A 472 3.62 2.73 25.83
CA LEU A 472 5.00 3.06 26.11
C LEU A 472 5.80 1.79 26.42
N LYS A 473 7.10 1.80 26.11
CA LYS A 473 8.07 0.79 26.55
C LYS A 473 8.56 0.99 27.98
N HIS A 474 8.04 1.99 28.69
CA HIS A 474 8.29 2.25 30.10
C HIS A 474 6.98 2.56 30.84
N THR A 475 7.04 2.54 32.16
CA THR A 475 5.86 2.71 33.02
C THR A 475 5.77 4.11 33.62
N LEU A 476 4.54 4.55 33.81
CA LEU A 476 4.15 5.69 34.63
C LEU A 476 3.63 5.15 35.98
N ILE A 477 4.05 5.77 37.08
CA ILE A 477 3.68 5.37 38.45
C ILE A 477 3.70 6.60 39.37
N GLY A 478 2.89 6.57 40.43
CA GLY A 478 2.87 7.62 41.44
C GLY A 478 2.29 8.93 40.91
N GLU A 479 2.70 10.04 41.53
CA GLU A 479 2.25 11.38 41.19
C GLU A 479 3.04 11.98 40.04
N PHE A 480 2.32 12.47 39.03
CA PHE A 480 2.90 13.23 37.92
C PHE A 480 1.82 14.08 37.25
N ARG A 481 2.23 14.91 36.29
CA ARG A 481 1.32 15.66 35.43
C ARG A 481 1.54 15.28 33.97
N LEU A 482 0.47 15.16 33.22
CA LEU A 482 0.47 14.95 31.78
C LEU A 482 0.10 16.25 31.08
N PHE A 483 1.00 16.76 30.26
CA PHE A 483 0.73 17.82 29.32
C PHE A 483 0.19 17.24 28.03
N ILE A 484 -0.90 17.79 27.54
CA ILE A 484 -1.43 17.53 26.21
C ILE A 484 -1.66 18.86 25.49
N ARG A 485 -1.15 18.97 24.26
CA ARG A 485 -1.47 20.05 23.34
C ARG A 485 -2.08 19.45 22.09
N GLY A 486 -3.21 20.01 21.67
CA GLY A 486 -3.97 19.49 20.55
C GLY A 486 -5.16 20.38 20.22
N VAL A 487 -5.96 19.90 19.27
CA VAL A 487 -7.18 20.53 18.79
C VAL A 487 -8.29 19.49 18.73
N ALA A 488 -9.53 19.94 18.55
CA ALA A 488 -10.68 19.08 18.41
C ALA A 488 -11.56 19.52 17.24
N PHE A 489 -12.06 18.54 16.49
CA PHE A 489 -12.90 18.76 15.33
C PHE A 489 -14.39 18.71 15.69
N GLY A 490 -15.17 19.64 15.15
CA GLY A 490 -16.63 19.67 15.29
C GLY A 490 -17.10 19.70 16.75
N LYS A 491 -18.03 18.82 17.10
CA LYS A 491 -18.61 18.75 18.46
C LYS A 491 -17.57 18.43 19.55
N ASN A 492 -16.42 17.85 19.19
CA ASN A 492 -15.38 17.54 20.17
C ASN A 492 -14.78 18.81 20.79
N ALA A 493 -14.77 19.96 20.10
CA ALA A 493 -14.21 21.20 20.64
C ALA A 493 -15.01 21.75 21.83
N SER A 494 -16.31 21.46 21.87
CA SER A 494 -17.21 21.82 22.97
C SER A 494 -17.34 20.73 24.04
N THR A 495 -16.76 19.56 23.84
CA THR A 495 -16.95 18.37 24.71
C THR A 495 -15.66 18.04 25.45
N ASN A 496 -15.79 17.53 26.66
CA ASN A 496 -14.65 16.99 27.41
C ASN A 496 -14.14 15.72 26.74
N VAL A 497 -12.84 15.67 26.45
CA VAL A 497 -12.12 14.51 25.92
C VAL A 497 -11.54 13.73 27.09
N PRO A 498 -12.02 12.51 27.37
CA PRO A 498 -11.49 11.68 28.45
C PRO A 498 -10.12 11.11 28.11
N ILE A 499 -9.19 11.19 29.06
CA ILE A 499 -7.86 10.61 29.00
C ILE A 499 -7.68 9.66 30.19
N ARG A 500 -7.44 8.38 29.90
CA ARG A 500 -7.30 7.33 30.89
C ARG A 500 -5.86 6.83 30.96
N ILE A 501 -5.32 6.73 32.17
CA ILE A 501 -4.05 6.06 32.47
C ILE A 501 -4.26 5.19 33.70
N GLY A 502 -4.02 3.88 33.57
CA GLY A 502 -4.35 2.91 34.62
C GLY A 502 -5.85 2.94 34.97
N ASP A 503 -6.15 3.20 36.24
CA ASP A 503 -7.49 3.31 36.83
C ASP A 503 -8.02 4.74 36.90
N GLN A 504 -7.25 5.74 36.47
CA GLN A 504 -7.64 7.15 36.52
C GLN A 504 -8.07 7.69 35.17
N ILE A 505 -9.11 8.51 35.18
CA ILE A 505 -9.62 9.25 34.03
C ILE A 505 -9.55 10.74 34.36
N GLN A 506 -8.91 11.51 33.51
CA GLN A 506 -8.92 12.97 33.52
C GLN A 506 -9.61 13.48 32.26
N ASN A 507 -10.18 14.68 32.31
CA ASN A 507 -10.86 15.28 31.16
C ASN A 507 -10.11 16.52 30.71
N VAL A 508 -9.99 16.71 29.40
CA VAL A 508 -9.43 17.92 28.79
C VAL A 508 -10.41 18.51 27.79
N ARG A 509 -10.46 19.83 27.69
CA ARG A 509 -11.14 20.54 26.61
C ARG A 509 -10.10 21.02 25.62
N LEU A 510 -10.25 20.65 24.35
CA LEU A 510 -9.34 21.03 23.28
C LEU A 510 -10.01 22.10 22.38
N PRO A 511 -9.27 23.12 21.95
CA PRO A 511 -9.79 24.19 21.08
C PRO A 511 -10.07 23.68 19.65
N ALA A 512 -10.86 24.42 18.89
CA ALA A 512 -11.25 24.02 17.54
C ALA A 512 -10.17 24.27 16.47
N GLY A 513 -9.34 25.31 16.65
CA GLY A 513 -8.35 25.77 15.68
C GLY A 513 -6.90 25.52 16.10
N LEU A 514 -6.02 25.26 15.12
CA LEU A 514 -4.59 25.05 15.33
C LEU A 514 -3.89 26.31 15.86
N ASP A 515 -4.34 27.48 15.43
CA ASP A 515 -3.93 28.81 15.91
C ASP A 515 -4.25 29.00 17.40
N GLN A 516 -5.32 28.35 17.88
CA GLN A 516 -5.78 28.41 19.26
C GLN A 516 -5.22 27.27 20.12
N ALA A 517 -4.38 26.39 19.57
CA ALA A 517 -3.91 25.19 20.23
C ALA A 517 -3.05 25.48 21.48
N THR A 518 -3.71 25.64 22.62
CA THR A 518 -3.07 25.75 23.95
C THR A 518 -2.92 24.38 24.58
N GLY A 519 -1.86 24.20 25.37
CA GLY A 519 -1.67 22.95 26.12
C GLY A 519 -2.33 22.98 27.50
N ALA A 520 -2.75 21.80 27.96
CA ALA A 520 -3.37 21.59 29.28
C ALA A 520 -2.58 20.58 30.11
N TRP A 521 -2.48 20.82 31.42
CA TRP A 521 -1.85 19.90 32.37
C TRP A 521 -2.90 19.14 33.18
N LEU A 522 -2.85 17.81 33.11
CA LEU A 522 -3.73 16.89 33.83
C LEU A 522 -2.95 16.20 34.93
N ARG A 523 -3.52 16.08 36.14
CA ARG A 523 -2.84 15.45 37.29
C ARG A 523 -3.20 13.97 37.39
N PHE A 524 -2.21 13.13 37.63
CA PHE A 524 -2.39 11.70 37.86
C PHE A 524 -1.65 11.26 39.13
N ASN A 525 -2.22 10.30 39.86
CA ASN A 525 -1.57 9.63 41.00
C ASN A 525 -1.81 8.12 40.94
N LEU A 526 -1.01 7.42 40.15
CA LEU A 526 -1.25 6.01 39.84
C LEU A 526 -0.77 5.09 40.98
N LYS A 527 -1.71 4.36 41.60
CA LYS A 527 -1.42 3.34 42.63
C LYS A 527 -0.74 2.10 42.05
N ARG A 528 -1.04 1.78 40.78
CA ARG A 528 -0.43 0.69 40.02
C ARG A 528 0.22 1.28 38.79
N SER A 529 1.41 0.80 38.45
CA SER A 529 2.09 1.25 37.24
C SER A 529 1.26 0.95 35.99
N SER A 530 1.34 1.85 35.02
CA SER A 530 0.71 1.68 33.71
C SER A 530 1.62 2.23 32.63
N ASN A 531 1.64 1.58 31.47
CA ASN A 531 2.35 2.04 30.27
C ASN A 531 1.38 2.40 29.14
N VAL A 532 0.07 2.50 29.43
CA VAL A 532 -0.97 2.72 28.43
C VAL A 532 -1.69 4.02 28.73
N ILE A 533 -1.74 4.89 27.72
CA ILE A 533 -2.53 6.11 27.72
C ILE A 533 -3.63 5.94 26.69
N GLU A 534 -4.89 6.08 27.11
CA GLU A 534 -6.03 6.05 26.21
C GLU A 534 -6.70 7.41 26.14
N ILE A 535 -7.01 7.87 24.94
CA ILE A 535 -7.78 9.08 24.69
C ILE A 535 -9.07 8.65 24.00
N THR A 536 -10.21 8.89 24.65
CA THR A 536 -11.52 8.61 24.06
C THR A 536 -11.96 9.80 23.22
N VAL A 537 -12.33 9.55 21.96
CA VAL A 537 -12.81 10.57 21.01
C VAL A 537 -14.34 10.55 21.05
N PRO A 538 -15.02 11.53 21.68
CA PRO A 538 -16.45 11.44 21.97
C PRO A 538 -17.36 11.47 20.73
N HIS A 539 -16.97 12.25 19.72
CA HIS A 539 -17.77 12.49 18.53
C HIS A 539 -16.92 12.42 17.24
N PRO A 540 -16.35 11.26 16.88
CA PRO A 540 -15.66 11.12 15.60
C PRO A 540 -16.61 11.48 14.46
N THR A 541 -16.16 12.35 13.56
CA THR A 541 -16.99 12.95 12.51
C THR A 541 -16.23 12.90 11.20
N ARG A 542 -16.89 12.50 10.11
CA ARG A 542 -16.32 12.54 8.76
C ARG A 542 -16.60 13.91 8.12
N PRO A 543 -15.59 14.74 7.84
CA PRO A 543 -15.78 16.02 7.14
C PRO A 543 -16.16 15.83 5.67
N GLU A 544 -16.66 16.87 5.00
CA GLU A 544 -17.02 16.80 3.57
C GLU A 544 -15.80 16.67 2.65
N VAL A 545 -14.70 17.34 3.00
CA VAL A 545 -13.45 17.40 2.19
C VAL A 545 -12.37 16.43 2.65
N ASP A 546 -12.61 15.67 3.72
CA ASP A 546 -11.68 14.68 4.25
C ASP A 546 -12.37 13.31 4.29
N ALA A 547 -11.75 12.33 3.65
CA ALA A 547 -12.30 10.98 3.59
C ALA A 547 -12.28 10.27 4.96
N ARG A 548 -11.49 10.75 5.92
CA ARG A 548 -11.30 10.17 7.25
C ARG A 548 -12.40 10.60 8.22
N THR A 549 -12.77 9.71 9.14
CA THR A 549 -13.58 10.07 10.32
C THR A 549 -12.63 10.58 11.41
N ILE A 550 -12.61 11.90 11.65
CA ILE A 550 -11.67 12.56 12.58
C ILE A 550 -12.34 13.10 13.84
N GLY A 551 -11.57 13.40 14.89
CA GLY A 551 -12.16 13.97 16.11
C GLY A 551 -11.22 14.79 16.99
N VAL A 552 -10.06 14.26 17.37
CA VAL A 552 -9.04 14.96 18.18
C VAL A 552 -7.73 15.02 17.39
N GLY A 553 -7.15 16.21 17.27
CA GLY A 553 -5.83 16.42 16.69
C GLY A 553 -4.78 16.52 17.80
N LEU A 554 -3.75 15.68 17.75
CA LEU A 554 -2.66 15.67 18.73
C LEU A 554 -1.43 16.38 18.15
N ILE A 555 -0.84 17.28 18.94
CA ILE A 555 0.36 18.04 18.58
C ILE A 555 1.54 17.59 19.44
N GLU A 556 1.34 17.57 20.77
CA GLU A 556 2.37 17.22 21.75
C GLU A 556 1.76 16.52 22.95
N LEU A 557 2.48 15.54 23.50
CA LEU A 557 2.15 14.88 24.75
C LEU A 557 3.43 14.68 25.57
N ARG A 558 3.46 15.10 26.84
CA ARG A 558 4.62 14.85 27.72
C ARG A 558 4.24 14.73 29.19
N ALA A 559 5.04 14.01 29.96
CA ALA A 559 4.91 13.96 31.40
C ALA A 559 5.80 15.03 32.06
N ALA A 560 5.47 15.40 33.29
CA ALA A 560 6.35 16.19 34.15
C ALA A 560 6.14 15.78 35.62
N PRO A 561 7.14 16.03 36.47
CA PRO A 561 6.98 15.85 37.90
C PRO A 561 5.77 16.64 38.45
N PRO A 562 5.23 16.24 39.61
CA PRO A 562 4.20 17.00 40.30
C PRO A 562 4.73 18.40 40.63
N VAL A 563 3.81 19.38 40.75
CA VAL A 563 4.20 20.72 41.22
C VAL A 563 4.54 20.60 42.71
N THR A 564 5.79 20.83 43.06
CA THR A 564 6.27 20.83 44.46
C THR A 564 6.18 22.19 45.13
N LEU A 565 5.83 23.26 44.40
CA LEU A 565 5.64 24.58 44.99
C LEU A 565 4.44 24.56 45.93
N SER A 566 4.68 24.91 47.19
CA SER A 566 3.60 25.19 48.14
C SER A 566 2.74 26.35 47.64
N ALA A 567 1.48 26.42 48.07
CA ALA A 567 0.58 27.53 47.71
C ALA A 567 1.16 28.91 48.06
N THR A 568 2.04 28.96 49.05
CA THR A 568 2.77 30.15 49.49
C THR A 568 3.88 30.53 48.51
N GLU A 569 4.67 29.56 48.03
CA GLU A 569 5.74 29.81 47.06
C GLU A 569 5.19 30.14 45.66
N ALA A 570 4.07 29.53 45.27
CA ALA A 570 3.38 29.85 44.02
C ALA A 570 2.79 31.28 44.04
N ARG A 571 2.25 31.73 45.18
CA ARG A 571 1.80 33.13 45.36
C ARG A 571 2.96 34.13 45.33
N ASN A 572 4.08 33.79 45.93
CA ASN A 572 5.26 34.66 45.93
C ASN A 572 5.93 34.74 44.54
N ALA A 573 5.88 33.67 43.75
CA ALA A 573 6.46 33.65 42.40
C ALA A 573 5.60 34.36 41.34
N LEU A 574 4.28 34.45 41.55
CA LEU A 574 3.37 35.13 40.63
C LEU A 574 3.26 36.64 40.86
N GLY A 575 3.89 37.16 41.93
CA GLY A 575 3.74 38.54 42.36
C GLY A 575 2.33 38.78 42.93
N SER A 576 2.29 39.39 44.10
CA SER A 576 1.06 39.94 44.70
C SER A 576 0.20 40.71 43.71
#